data_AF-A0A536G0K2-F1
#
_entry.id   AF-A0A536G0K2-F1
#
_cell.length_a   1.000
_cell.length_b   1.000
_cell.length_c   1.000
_cell.angle_alpha   90.00
_cell.angle_beta   90.00
_cell.angle_gamma   90.00
#
_symmetry.space_group_name_H-M   'P 1'
#
loop_
_entity.id
_entity.type
_entity.pdbx_description
1 polymer ?
#
loop_
_entity_poly.entity_id
_entity_poly.type
_entity_poly.pdbx_seq_one_letter_code
_entity_poly.pdbx_strand_id
1 'polypeptide(L)' 'MMQRLAVEYDGPAHRESLTADNRRQNRMVKAGFTLLRFSAADVLSAPDSVVWLARQMLRA' A
#
# COMPACT_ATOMS: atom_id res chain seq x y z
N MET A 1 -4.24 -7.96 18.91
CA MET A 1 -4.25 -8.76 17.66
C MET A 1 -3.15 -8.24 16.75
N MET A 2 -2.55 -9.10 15.92
CA MET A 2 -1.51 -8.69 14.97
C MET A 2 -2.17 -8.04 13.75
N GLN A 3 -1.77 -6.82 13.41
CA GLN A 3 -2.34 -6.09 12.27
C GLN A 3 -1.82 -6.67 10.97
N ARG A 4 -2.74 -7.06 10.08
CA ARG A 4 -2.40 -7.47 8.71
C ARG A 4 -2.44 -6.25 7.80
N LEU A 5 -1.48 -5.34 7.98
CA LEU A 5 -1.33 -4.15 7.15
C LEU A 5 -0.20 -4.37 6.14
N ALA A 6 -0.49 -4.14 4.87
CA ALA A 6 0.49 -4.09 3.80
C ALA A 6 0.57 -2.65 3.26
N VAL A 7 1.80 -2.17 3.00
CA VAL A 7 2.05 -0.85 2.42
C VAL A 7 2.84 -1.05 1.12
N GLU A 8 2.30 -0.55 0.02
CA GLU A 8 2.97 -0.52 -1.28
C GLU A 8 3.31 0.93 -1.67
N TYR A 9 4.53 1.10 -2.18
CA TYR A 9 5.01 2.34 -2.79
C TYR A 9 5.23 2.13 -4.28
N ASP A 10 4.56 2.93 -5.11
CA ASP A 10 4.57 2.84 -6.56
C ASP A 10 5.26 4.06 -7.17
N GLY A 11 6.33 3.80 -7.92
CA GLY A 11 7.09 4.81 -8.64
C GLY A 11 6.82 4.74 -10.15
N PRO A 12 7.13 5.79 -10.92
CA PRO A 12 6.77 5.92 -12.34
C PRO A 12 7.31 4.82 -13.27
N ALA A 13 8.18 3.94 -12.79
CA ALA A 13 8.67 2.78 -13.51
C ALA A 13 8.27 1.48 -12.80
N HIS A 14 7.06 0.99 -13.06
CA HIS A 14 6.69 -0.37 -12.73
C HIS A 14 6.88 -1.25 -13.96
N ARG A 15 7.89 -2.14 -13.89
CA ARG A 15 8.21 -3.14 -14.93
C ARG A 15 7.22 -4.31 -14.94
N GLU A 16 6.28 -4.35 -13.99
CA GLU A 16 5.22 -5.35 -13.93
C GLU A 16 3.97 -4.88 -14.68
N SER A 17 3.33 -5.81 -15.41
CA SER A 17 2.02 -5.54 -16.03
C SER A 17 0.97 -5.26 -14.96
N LEU A 18 0.08 -4.30 -15.20
CA LEU A 18 -1.12 -4.02 -14.38
C LEU A 18 -1.88 -5.30 -13.99
N THR A 19 -1.88 -6.31 -14.86
CA THR A 19 -2.53 -7.60 -14.57
C THR A 19 -1.82 -8.39 -13.48
N ALA A 20 -0.48 -8.39 -13.45
CA ALA A 20 0.30 -9.05 -12.41
C ALA A 20 0.12 -8.37 -11.05
N ASP A 21 0.14 -7.03 -11.05
CA ASP A 21 -0.13 -6.20 -9.88
C ASP A 21 -1.52 -6.49 -9.29
N ASN A 22 -2.57 -6.45 -10.12
CA ASN A 22 -3.93 -6.75 -9.67
C ASN A 22 -4.04 -8.16 -9.07
N ARG A 23 -3.37 -9.16 -9.65
CA ARG A 23 -3.34 -10.53 -9.10
C ARG A 23 -2.60 -10.61 -7.77
N ARG A 24 -1.51 -9.86 -7.58
CA ARG A 24 -0.79 -9.79 -6.30
C ARG A 24 -1.66 -9.13 -5.24
N GLN A 25 -2.28 -8.00 -5.55
CA GLN A 25 -3.14 -7.25 -4.63
C GLN A 25 -4.37 -8.05 -4.21
N ASN A 26 -5.05 -8.71 -5.16
CA ASN A 26 -6.17 -9.58 -4.85
C ASN A 26 -5.79 -10.74 -3.91
N ARG A 27 -4.57 -11.29 -4.03
CA ARG A 27 -4.08 -12.31 -3.10
C ARG A 27 -3.84 -11.77 -1.69
N MET A 28 -3.33 -10.55 -1.56
CA MET A 28 -3.14 -9.90 -0.26
C MET A 28 -4.47 -9.64 0.44
N VAL A 29 -5.44 -9.06 -0.30
CA VAL A 29 -6.80 -8.84 0.22
C VAL A 29 -7.45 -10.16 0.64
N LYS A 30 -7.36 -11.21 -0.20
CA LYS A 30 -7.86 -12.55 0.13
C LYS A 30 -7.22 -13.14 1.38
N ALA A 31 -5.95 -12.82 1.66
CA ALA A 31 -5.22 -13.25 2.86
C ALA A 31 -5.52 -12.40 4.10
N GLY A 32 -6.47 -11.46 4.01
CA GLY A 32 -6.92 -10.62 5.11
C GLY A 32 -6.03 -9.41 5.37
N PHE A 33 -5.22 -8.98 4.38
CA PHE A 33 -4.46 -7.75 4.50
C PHE A 33 -5.30 -6.53 4.13
N THR A 34 -5.23 -5.49 4.96
CA THR A 34 -5.54 -4.12 4.56
C THR A 34 -4.35 -3.60 3.75
N LEU A 35 -4.60 -3.15 2.53
CA LEU A 35 -3.56 -2.64 1.63
C LEU A 35 -3.64 -1.12 1.52
N LEU A 36 -2.57 -0.43 1.88
CA LEU A 36 -2.35 1.00 1.60
C LEU A 36 -1.39 1.14 0.43
N ARG A 37 -1.74 1.99 -0.53
CA ARG A 37 -0.93 2.24 -1.72
C ARG A 37 -0.59 3.73 -1.80
N PHE A 38 0.67 4.04 -2.03
CA PHE A 38 1.16 5.41 -2.16
C PHE A 38 1.98 5.54 -3.43
N SER A 39 1.74 6.61 -4.18
CA SER A 39 2.55 6.97 -5.34
C SER A 39 3.85 7.68 -4.91
N ALA A 40 4.77 7.82 -5.87
CA ALA A 40 5.90 8.75 -5.78
C ALA A 40 5.46 10.15 -5.34
N ALA A 41 4.35 10.67 -5.86
CA ALA A 41 3.87 12.00 -5.50
C ALA A 41 3.43 12.06 -4.03
N ASP A 42 2.72 11.05 -3.52
CA ASP A 42 2.27 11.00 -2.14
C ASP A 42 3.45 11.00 -1.17
N VAL A 43 4.44 10.13 -1.43
CA VAL A 43 5.61 9.98 -0.55
C VAL A 43 6.54 11.19 -0.62
N LEU A 44 6.81 11.72 -1.82
CA LEU A 44 7.77 12.81 -2.00
C LEU A 44 7.19 14.18 -1.69
N SER A 45 5.89 14.40 -1.92
CA SER A 45 5.25 15.70 -1.73
C SER A 45 4.53 15.83 -0.39
N ALA A 46 4.07 14.72 0.19
CA ALA A 46 3.26 14.73 1.41
C ALA A 46 3.55 13.55 2.35
N PRO A 47 4.82 13.31 2.74
CA PRO A 47 5.20 12.14 3.55
C PRO A 47 4.47 12.07 4.89
N ASP A 48 4.12 13.20 5.51
CA ASP A 48 3.39 13.22 6.77
C ASP A 48 1.99 12.60 6.65
N SER A 49 1.33 12.76 5.50
CA SER A 49 0.01 12.17 5.25
C SER A 49 0.08 10.64 5.16
N VAL A 50 1.15 10.12 4.53
CA VAL A 50 1.46 8.69 4.42
C VAL A 50 1.65 8.08 5.81
N VAL A 51 2.51 8.72 6.62
CA VAL A 51 2.81 8.27 7.99
C VAL A 51 1.56 8.34 8.87
N TRP A 52 0.76 9.41 8.75
CA TRP A 52 -0.48 9.56 9.49
C TRP A 52 -1.45 8.41 9.18
N LEU A 53 -1.70 8.11 7.90
CA LEU A 53 -2.63 7.06 7.50
C LEU A 53 -2.14 5.68 7.94
N ALA A 54 -0.85 5.39 7.79
CA ALA A 54 -0.25 4.15 8.28
C ALA A 54 -0.45 3.97 9.80
N ARG A 55 -0.27 5.04 10.59
CA ARG A 55 -0.51 5.01 12.05
C ARG A 55 -1.98 4.78 12.39
N GLN A 56 -2.92 5.37 11.66
CA GLN A 56 -4.34 5.13 11.87
C GLN A 56 -4.67 3.65 11.64
N MET A 57 -4.18 3.06 10.55
CA MET A 57 -4.47 1.66 10.22
C MET A 57 -3.77 0.67 11.15
N LEU A 58 -2.63 1.02 11.75
CA LEU A 58 -2.00 0.19 12.77
C LEU A 58 -2.78 0.19 14.10
N ARG A 59 -3.62 1.18 14.36
CA ARG A 59 -4.40 1.31 15.60
C ARG A 59 -5.80 0.70 15.52
N ALA A 60 -6.30 0.42 14.32
CA ALA A 60 -7.67 -0.05 14.04
C ALA A 60 -7.81 -1.56 14.23
#